data_AF-A0A8S3AZT9-F1
#
_entry.id   AF-A0A8S3AZT9-F1
#
_cell.length_a   1.000
_cell.length_b   1.000
_cell.length_c   1.000
_cell.angle_alpha   90.00
_cell.angle_beta   90.00
_cell.angle_gamma   90.00
#
_symmetry.space_group_name_H-M   'P 1'
#
loop_
_entity.id
_entity.type
_entity.pdbx_description
1 polymer ?
#
loop_
_entity_poly.entity_id
_entity_poly.type
_entity_poly.pdbx_seq_one_letter_code
_entity_poly.pdbx_strand_id
1 'polypeptide(L)'
;MSHRIGLTLKEKIALIKDNQNAHGLSVRELADNYKISKSSAANILRRSEELLADYSSNCNKEKARQVAEQLGYTSETFKASNGWLKKFRNRYAISFRTINGESALVDNSTVEEWTQRLSTILDGFDENDVFNADETGLSYRATPDHSLVLSKEECKGGKKSKERLTVLLCSNLTGTVKLKPVVIGKSQRPRCFKNITTSKLPVI
;
A
#
# COMPACT_ATOMS: atom_id res chain seq x y z
N MET A 1 -11.58 -8.09 -38.66
CA MET A 1 -12.25 -7.93 -37.36
C MET A 1 -11.27 -8.31 -36.25
N SER A 2 -10.72 -7.33 -35.54
CA SER A 2 -9.76 -7.61 -34.46
C SER A 2 -10.49 -8.15 -33.24
N HIS A 3 -10.36 -9.44 -32.95
CA HIS A 3 -10.76 -10.00 -31.67
C HIS A 3 -10.02 -9.25 -30.56
N ARG A 4 -10.75 -8.54 -29.69
CA ARG A 4 -10.16 -7.99 -28.46
C ARG A 4 -9.78 -9.18 -27.58
N ILE A 5 -8.49 -9.48 -27.48
CA ILE A 5 -7.96 -10.48 -26.54
C ILE A 5 -8.16 -9.90 -25.13
N GLY A 6 -9.16 -10.40 -24.40
CA GLY A 6 -9.45 -10.00 -23.03
C GLY A 6 -8.70 -10.89 -22.05
N LEU A 7 -7.70 -10.35 -21.36
CA LEU A 7 -7.01 -11.06 -20.28
C LEU A 7 -7.96 -11.30 -19.09
N THR A 8 -7.87 -12.49 -18.52
CA THR A 8 -8.53 -12.87 -17.25
C THR A 8 -7.96 -12.08 -16.07
N LEU A 9 -8.67 -12.04 -14.94
CA LEU A 9 -8.19 -11.36 -13.73
C LEU A 9 -6.85 -11.95 -13.26
N LYS A 10 -6.66 -13.28 -13.37
CA LYS A 10 -5.42 -13.97 -12.99
C LYS A 10 -4.24 -13.55 -13.87
N GLU A 11 -4.44 -13.45 -15.18
CA GLU A 11 -3.40 -13.03 -16.13
C GLU A 11 -3.04 -11.54 -15.97
N LYS A 12 -4.03 -10.69 -15.68
CA LYS A 12 -3.78 -9.27 -15.35
C LYS A 12 -2.91 -9.12 -14.10
N ILE A 13 -3.09 -9.97 -13.09
CA ILE A 13 -2.23 -9.97 -11.89
C ILE A 13 -0.82 -10.48 -12.19
N ALA A 14 -0.67 -11.51 -13.02
CA ALA A 14 0.65 -11.97 -13.45
C ALA A 14 1.43 -10.84 -14.13
N LEU A 15 0.78 -10.10 -15.03
CA LEU A 15 1.35 -8.93 -15.69
C LEU A 15 1.80 -7.86 -14.68
N ILE A 16 0.98 -7.56 -13.66
CA ILE A 16 1.33 -6.60 -12.61
C ILE A 16 2.55 -7.06 -11.81
N LYS A 17 2.64 -8.35 -11.48
CA LYS A 17 3.79 -8.92 -10.75
C LYS A 17 5.07 -8.87 -11.57
N ASP A 18 5.00 -9.19 -12.86
CA ASP A 18 6.15 -9.15 -13.76
C ASP A 18 6.70 -7.72 -13.94
N ASN A 19 5.86 -6.70 -13.79
CA ASN A 19 6.27 -5.29 -13.76
C ASN A 19 6.90 -4.87 -12.42
N GLN A 20 6.48 -5.48 -11.30
CA GLN A 20 6.91 -5.10 -9.95
C GLN A 20 8.17 -5.84 -9.47
N ASN A 21 8.66 -6.84 -10.22
CA ASN A 21 9.88 -7.57 -9.90
C ASN A 21 11.13 -6.68 -9.92
N ALA A 22 12.22 -7.13 -9.27
CA ALA A 22 13.50 -6.40 -9.20
C ALA A 22 14.11 -6.05 -10.57
N HIS A 23 13.81 -6.87 -11.59
CA HIS A 23 14.06 -6.59 -13.02
C HIS A 23 12.73 -6.47 -13.77
N GLY A 24 11.86 -5.58 -13.30
CA GLY A 24 10.49 -5.43 -13.81
C GLY A 24 10.44 -5.13 -15.30
N LEU A 25 9.56 -5.83 -16.02
CA LEU A 25 9.39 -5.65 -17.46
C LEU A 25 8.74 -4.29 -17.76
N SER A 26 9.21 -3.62 -18.82
CA SER A 26 8.61 -2.38 -19.30
C SER A 26 7.23 -2.62 -19.92
N VAL A 27 6.43 -1.56 -20.02
CA VAL A 27 5.10 -1.60 -20.68
C VAL A 27 5.17 -2.18 -22.10
N ARG A 28 6.29 -1.97 -22.80
CA ARG A 28 6.52 -2.52 -24.14
C ARG A 28 6.71 -4.03 -24.10
N GLU A 29 7.59 -4.51 -23.23
CA GLU A 29 7.86 -5.94 -23.05
C GLU A 29 6.63 -6.69 -22.54
N LEU A 30 5.87 -6.10 -21.62
CA LEU A 30 4.60 -6.68 -21.13
C LEU A 30 3.54 -6.77 -22.24
N ALA A 31 3.45 -5.77 -23.10
CA ALA A 31 2.52 -5.78 -24.22
C ALA A 31 2.85 -6.91 -25.22
N ASP A 32 4.14 -7.08 -25.52
CA ASP A 32 4.63 -8.12 -26.42
C ASP A 32 4.45 -9.53 -25.81
N ASN A 33 4.77 -9.70 -24.52
CA ASN A 33 4.66 -10.99 -23.82
C ASN A 33 3.21 -11.47 -23.64
N TYR A 34 2.30 -10.56 -23.30
CA TYR A 34 0.89 -10.89 -23.08
C TYR A 34 0.02 -10.73 -24.34
N LYS A 35 0.63 -10.43 -25.49
CA LYS A 35 -0.04 -10.22 -26.78
C LYS A 35 -1.19 -9.21 -26.72
N ILE A 36 -0.98 -8.11 -25.99
CA ILE A 36 -1.94 -7.02 -25.82
C ILE A 36 -1.38 -5.70 -26.36
N SER A 37 -2.23 -4.71 -26.58
CA SER A 37 -1.74 -3.37 -26.92
C SER A 37 -1.01 -2.73 -25.73
N LYS A 38 -0.02 -1.88 -26.01
CA LYS A 38 0.69 -1.06 -25.01
C LYS A 38 -0.27 -0.24 -24.15
N SER A 39 -1.35 0.27 -24.75
CA SER A 39 -2.42 0.97 -24.04
C SER A 39 -3.16 0.08 -23.05
N SER A 40 -3.40 -1.19 -23.39
CA SER A 40 -4.02 -2.16 -22.50
C SER A 40 -3.11 -2.52 -21.33
N ALA A 41 -1.82 -2.76 -21.60
CA ALA A 41 -0.81 -3.02 -20.56
C ALA A 41 -0.71 -1.84 -19.58
N ALA A 42 -0.62 -0.61 -20.10
CA ALA A 42 -0.61 0.61 -19.28
C ALA A 42 -1.89 0.78 -18.45
N ASN A 43 -3.07 0.47 -19.00
CA ASN A 43 -4.33 0.57 -18.27
C ASN A 43 -4.43 -0.49 -17.15
N ILE A 44 -3.92 -1.71 -17.37
CA ILE A 44 -3.84 -2.76 -16.34
C ILE A 44 -2.93 -2.31 -15.19
N LEU A 45 -1.75 -1.76 -15.50
CA LEU A 45 -0.84 -1.23 -14.49
C LEU A 45 -1.43 -0.03 -13.75
N ARG A 46 -2.17 0.85 -14.43
CA ARG A 46 -2.87 1.98 -13.79
C ARG A 46 -3.95 1.53 -12.80
N ARG A 47 -4.58 0.37 -13.04
CA ARG A 47 -5.60 -0.24 -12.18
C ARG A 47 -5.02 -1.33 -11.27
N SER A 48 -3.71 -1.35 -11.05
CA SER A 48 -3.05 -2.47 -10.37
C SER A 48 -3.56 -2.68 -8.94
N GLU A 49 -3.79 -1.61 -8.18
CA GLU A 49 -4.31 -1.70 -6.80
C GLU A 49 -5.74 -2.24 -6.74
N GLU A 50 -6.63 -1.75 -7.61
CA GLU A 50 -8.01 -2.24 -7.76
C GLU A 50 -8.01 -3.72 -8.13
N LEU A 51 -7.22 -4.10 -9.14
CA LEU A 51 -7.14 -5.49 -9.60
C LEU A 51 -6.53 -6.41 -8.53
N LEU A 52 -5.54 -5.94 -7.78
CA LEU A 52 -4.94 -6.69 -6.66
C LEU A 52 -5.92 -6.85 -5.50
N ALA A 53 -6.72 -5.83 -5.17
CA ALA A 53 -7.77 -5.90 -4.17
C ALA A 53 -8.89 -6.87 -4.60
N ASP A 54 -9.35 -6.76 -5.84
CA ASP A 54 -10.33 -7.67 -6.45
C ASP A 54 -9.81 -9.09 -6.49
N TYR A 55 -8.55 -9.29 -6.87
CA TYR A 55 -7.91 -10.60 -6.89
C TYR A 55 -7.73 -11.16 -5.47
N SER A 56 -7.37 -10.37 -4.47
CA SER A 56 -7.29 -10.83 -3.07
C SER A 56 -8.67 -11.24 -2.51
N SER A 57 -9.71 -10.50 -2.90
CA SER A 57 -11.10 -10.84 -2.57
C SER A 57 -11.57 -12.11 -3.31
N ASN A 58 -11.20 -12.26 -4.58
CA ASN A 58 -11.65 -13.35 -5.46
C ASN A 58 -10.77 -14.60 -5.47
N CYS A 59 -9.48 -14.53 -5.14
CA CYS A 59 -8.54 -15.66 -5.22
C CYS A 59 -8.99 -16.78 -4.28
N ASN A 60 -9.56 -16.41 -3.14
CA ASN A 60 -10.16 -17.33 -2.19
C ASN A 60 -11.36 -18.08 -2.79
N LYS A 61 -12.15 -17.43 -3.66
CA LYS A 61 -13.29 -18.07 -4.33
C LYS A 61 -12.85 -19.02 -5.44
N GLU A 62 -11.88 -18.59 -6.26
CA GLU A 62 -11.37 -19.41 -7.36
C GLU A 62 -10.63 -20.64 -6.82
N LYS A 63 -9.80 -20.45 -5.77
CA LYS A 63 -9.11 -21.56 -5.12
C LYS A 63 -10.09 -22.51 -4.44
N ALA A 64 -11.14 -21.99 -3.81
CA ALA A 64 -12.20 -22.82 -3.24
C ALA A 64 -12.95 -23.62 -4.32
N ARG A 65 -13.18 -23.05 -5.50
CA ARG A 65 -13.80 -23.74 -6.64
C ARG A 65 -12.92 -24.89 -7.15
N GLN A 66 -11.61 -24.66 -7.28
CA GLN A 66 -10.64 -25.68 -7.69
C GLN A 66 -10.57 -26.84 -6.68
N VAL A 67 -10.53 -26.53 -5.38
CA VAL A 67 -10.53 -27.55 -4.33
C VAL A 67 -11.85 -28.32 -4.33
N ALA A 68 -12.98 -27.64 -4.50
CA ALA A 68 -14.28 -28.29 -4.60
C ALA A 68 -14.34 -29.25 -5.80
N GLU A 69 -13.83 -28.84 -6.96
CA GLU A 69 -13.74 -29.70 -8.16
C GLU A 69 -12.84 -30.92 -7.93
N GLN A 70 -11.69 -30.74 -7.28
CA GLN A 70 -10.80 -31.85 -6.88
C GLN A 70 -11.46 -32.84 -5.91
N LEU A 71 -12.38 -32.35 -5.08
CA LEU A 71 -13.17 -33.17 -4.15
C LEU A 71 -14.43 -33.75 -4.79
N GLY A 72 -14.63 -33.57 -6.10
CA GLY A 72 -15.76 -34.12 -6.85
C GLY A 72 -17.05 -33.30 -6.76
N TYR A 73 -17.01 -32.08 -6.22
CA TYR A 73 -18.16 -31.17 -6.21
C TYR A 73 -18.28 -30.43 -7.54
N THR A 74 -19.50 -30.38 -8.06
CA THR A 74 -19.86 -29.64 -9.27
C THR A 74 -20.17 -28.17 -8.96
N SER A 75 -20.15 -27.31 -9.98
CA SER A 75 -20.57 -25.90 -9.85
C SER A 75 -22.03 -25.70 -9.44
N GLU A 76 -22.85 -26.75 -9.54
CA GLU A 76 -24.23 -26.76 -9.09
C GLU A 76 -24.34 -27.05 -7.59
N THR A 77 -23.47 -27.92 -7.06
CA THR A 77 -23.47 -28.36 -5.65
C THR A 77 -22.66 -27.44 -4.75
N PHE A 78 -21.57 -26.84 -5.26
CA PHE A 78 -20.79 -25.86 -4.52
C PHE A 78 -20.62 -24.55 -5.31
N LYS A 79 -21.12 -23.46 -4.71
CA LYS A 79 -20.91 -22.10 -5.21
C LYS A 79 -20.10 -21.31 -4.21
N ALA A 80 -18.87 -20.96 -4.59
CA ALA A 80 -18.01 -20.02 -3.86
C ALA A 80 -18.55 -18.57 -3.96
N SER A 81 -19.77 -18.36 -3.48
CA SER A 81 -20.44 -17.06 -3.47
C SER A 81 -19.80 -16.10 -2.48
N ASN A 82 -20.09 -14.79 -2.62
CA ASN A 82 -19.66 -13.79 -1.63
C ASN A 82 -20.21 -14.09 -0.23
N GLY A 83 -21.44 -14.63 -0.14
CA GLY A 83 -22.05 -15.05 1.12
C GLY A 83 -21.33 -16.23 1.76
N TRP A 84 -20.94 -17.24 0.96
CA TRP A 84 -20.12 -18.35 1.43
C TRP A 84 -18.76 -17.86 1.95
N LEU A 85 -18.06 -17.02 1.19
CA LEU A 85 -16.74 -16.51 1.59
C LEU A 85 -16.82 -15.71 2.90
N LYS A 86 -17.84 -14.86 3.05
CA LYS A 86 -18.06 -14.10 4.29
C LYS A 86 -18.28 -15.03 5.49
N LYS A 87 -19.17 -16.03 5.34
CA LYS A 87 -19.44 -17.00 6.41
C LYS A 87 -18.23 -17.87 6.74
N PHE A 88 -17.47 -18.29 5.72
CA PHE A 88 -16.23 -19.05 5.87
C PHE A 88 -15.20 -18.25 6.66
N ARG A 89 -14.95 -17.00 6.27
CA ARG A 89 -14.03 -16.11 7.00
C ARG A 89 -14.44 -15.93 8.46
N ASN A 90 -15.72 -15.67 8.71
CA ASN A 90 -16.24 -15.51 10.07
C ASN A 90 -16.10 -16.79 10.91
N ARG A 91 -16.43 -17.96 10.34
CA ARG A 91 -16.36 -19.25 11.04
C ARG A 91 -14.94 -19.60 11.48
N TYR A 92 -13.95 -19.28 10.65
CA TYR A 92 -12.55 -19.60 10.92
C TYR A 92 -11.75 -18.39 11.41
N ALA A 93 -12.41 -17.31 11.83
CA ALA A 93 -11.80 -16.07 12.32
C ALA A 93 -10.73 -15.46 11.37
N ILE A 94 -10.90 -15.65 10.05
CA ILE A 94 -9.99 -15.14 9.03
C ILE A 94 -10.34 -13.67 8.78
N SER A 95 -9.45 -12.77 9.20
CA SER A 95 -9.60 -11.32 9.01
C SER A 95 -8.63 -10.81 7.95
N PHE A 96 -9.09 -9.87 7.11
CA PHE A 96 -8.20 -9.10 6.26
C PHE A 96 -7.57 -8.01 7.11
N ARG A 97 -6.27 -8.09 7.35
CA ARG A 97 -5.51 -7.09 8.09
C ARG A 97 -4.53 -6.41 7.15
N THR A 98 -4.36 -5.11 7.32
CA THR A 98 -3.25 -4.39 6.70
C THR A 98 -1.97 -4.87 7.37
N ILE A 99 -1.02 -5.37 6.55
CA ILE A 99 0.30 -5.75 7.04
C ILE A 99 1.07 -4.44 7.24
N ASN A 100 1.35 -4.07 8.49
CA ASN A 100 2.23 -2.95 8.80
C ASN A 100 3.66 -3.40 8.54
N GLY A 101 4.35 -2.74 7.59
CA GLY A 101 5.66 -3.19 7.08
C GLY A 101 6.76 -3.30 8.15
N GLU A 102 6.61 -2.60 9.28
CA GLU A 102 7.60 -2.60 10.37
C GLU A 102 7.36 -3.72 11.40
N SER A 103 6.14 -4.27 11.49
CA SER A 103 5.83 -5.26 12.53
C SER A 103 6.50 -6.62 12.29
N ALA A 104 6.95 -6.90 11.07
CA ALA A 104 7.63 -8.14 10.73
C ALA A 104 9.14 -8.12 11.05
N LEU A 105 9.69 -6.95 11.43
CA LEU A 105 11.12 -6.76 11.68
C LEU A 105 11.49 -6.74 13.16
N VAL A 106 10.50 -6.72 14.06
CA VAL A 106 10.72 -6.63 15.51
C VAL A 106 10.28 -7.95 16.14
N ASP A 107 11.20 -8.60 16.85
CA ASP A 107 10.89 -9.81 17.62
C ASP A 107 10.08 -9.46 18.88
N ASN A 108 9.13 -10.32 19.24
CA ASN A 108 8.25 -10.07 20.40
C ASN A 108 9.05 -10.00 21.71
N SER A 109 10.15 -10.76 21.84
CA SER A 109 11.02 -10.69 23.01
C SER A 109 11.67 -9.31 23.16
N THR A 110 12.05 -8.67 22.06
CA THR A 110 12.59 -7.31 22.05
C THR A 110 11.52 -6.31 22.50
N VAL A 111 10.26 -6.48 22.06
CA VAL A 111 9.15 -5.61 22.52
C VAL A 111 8.93 -5.74 24.03
N GLU A 112 8.92 -6.97 24.56
CA GLU A 112 8.75 -7.22 25.98
C GLU A 112 9.89 -6.62 26.82
N GLU A 113 11.14 -6.82 26.39
CA GLU A 113 12.33 -6.23 27.02
C GLU A 113 12.23 -4.70 27.07
N TRP A 114 11.93 -4.07 25.93
CA TRP A 114 11.82 -2.61 25.86
C TRP A 114 10.65 -2.08 26.66
N THR A 115 9.54 -2.82 26.76
CA THR A 115 8.38 -2.44 27.59
C THR A 115 8.76 -2.40 29.07
N GLN A 116 9.49 -3.40 29.56
CA GLN A 116 9.99 -3.44 30.94
C GLN A 116 11.07 -2.37 31.20
N ARG A 117 11.94 -2.13 30.22
CA ARG A 117 12.98 -1.12 30.32
C ARG A 117 12.39 0.29 30.31
N LEU A 118 11.36 0.54 29.51
CA LEU A 118 10.71 1.84 29.41
C LEU A 118 10.06 2.23 30.72
N SER A 119 9.36 1.32 31.41
CA SER A 119 8.79 1.62 32.73
C SER A 119 9.87 2.02 33.75
N THR A 120 11.05 1.39 33.69
CA THR A 120 12.19 1.75 34.54
C THR A 120 12.76 3.13 34.19
N ILE A 121 12.85 3.48 32.90
CA ILE A 121 13.35 4.79 32.45
C ILE A 121 12.39 5.92 32.84
N LEU A 122 11.09 5.64 32.80
CA LEU A 122 10.04 6.60 33.15
C LEU A 122 9.81 6.70 34.66
N ASP A 123 10.43 5.84 35.46
CA ASP A 123 10.30 5.87 36.92
C ASP A 123 10.80 7.21 37.47
N GLY A 124 9.99 7.85 38.31
CA GLY A 124 10.26 9.18 38.88
C GLY A 124 9.87 10.37 38.00
N PHE A 125 9.33 10.17 36.79
CA PHE A 125 8.74 11.24 35.99
C PHE A 125 7.21 11.26 36.13
N ASP A 126 6.63 12.45 36.26
CA ASP A 126 5.17 12.61 36.19
C ASP A 126 4.69 12.36 34.75
N GLU A 127 3.52 11.73 34.59
CA GLU A 127 2.96 11.44 33.27
C GLU A 127 2.77 12.71 32.42
N ASN A 128 2.55 13.87 33.05
CA ASN A 128 2.41 15.14 32.32
C ASN A 128 3.75 15.68 31.78
N ASP A 129 4.88 15.21 32.32
CA ASP A 129 6.23 15.61 31.93
C ASP A 129 6.90 14.62 30.96
N VAL A 130 6.23 13.51 30.65
CA VAL A 130 6.69 12.53 29.65
C VAL A 130 6.14 12.92 28.28
N PHE A 131 7.00 13.37 27.37
CA PHE A 131 6.62 13.76 26.01
C PHE A 131 7.09 12.75 24.98
N ASN A 132 6.22 12.46 24.00
CA ASN A 132 6.60 11.80 22.77
C ASN A 132 6.60 12.80 21.62
N ALA A 133 7.57 12.68 20.72
CA ALA A 133 7.67 13.51 19.52
C ALA A 133 7.99 12.63 18.31
N ASP A 134 7.26 12.81 17.22
CA ASP A 134 7.49 12.04 16.00
C ASP A 134 7.20 12.85 14.73
N GLU A 135 7.86 12.46 13.65
CA GLU A 135 7.76 13.09 12.34
C GLU A 135 6.68 12.43 11.49
N THR A 136 5.82 13.25 10.88
CA THR A 136 4.84 12.77 9.91
C THR A 136 4.90 13.55 8.61
N GLY A 137 4.59 12.85 7.50
CA GLY A 137 4.47 13.46 6.19
C GLY A 137 3.07 14.01 5.94
N LEU A 138 2.97 15.31 5.74
CA LEU A 138 1.73 15.99 5.35
C LEU A 138 1.72 16.29 3.85
N SER A 139 0.88 15.57 3.11
CA SER A 139 0.63 15.82 1.68
C SER A 139 -0.53 16.80 1.49
N TYR A 140 -0.31 18.07 1.86
CA TYR A 140 -1.37 19.09 1.94
C TYR A 140 -2.06 19.45 0.62
N ARG A 141 -1.45 19.13 -0.53
CA ARG A 141 -2.04 19.29 -1.87
C ARG A 141 -2.44 17.98 -2.55
N ALA A 142 -2.44 16.86 -1.82
CA ALA A 142 -2.87 15.59 -2.40
C ALA A 142 -4.37 15.65 -2.68
N THR A 143 -4.75 15.34 -3.92
CA THR A 143 -6.14 15.10 -4.29
C THR A 143 -6.52 13.66 -3.98
N PRO A 144 -7.80 13.36 -3.70
CA PRO A 144 -8.28 12.00 -3.55
C PRO A 144 -7.89 11.11 -4.74
N ASP A 145 -7.73 9.82 -4.44
CA ASP A 145 -7.31 8.81 -5.40
C ASP A 145 -8.44 8.38 -6.34
N HIS A 146 -9.67 8.64 -5.91
CA HIS A 146 -10.90 8.30 -6.60
C HIS A 146 -11.84 9.50 -6.60
N SER A 147 -12.57 9.68 -7.69
CA SER A 147 -13.63 10.67 -7.80
C SER A 147 -14.92 9.98 -8.23
N LEU A 148 -16.06 10.50 -7.75
CA LEU A 148 -17.37 10.04 -8.18
C LEU A 148 -17.67 10.70 -9.52
N VAL A 149 -17.86 9.90 -10.57
CA VAL A 149 -18.10 10.37 -11.93
C VAL A 149 -19.33 9.69 -12.50
N LEU A 150 -20.14 10.45 -13.24
CA LEU A 150 -21.33 9.93 -13.91
C LEU A 150 -20.93 8.86 -14.92
N SER A 151 -21.74 7.80 -15.03
CA SER A 151 -21.44 6.60 -15.85
C SER A 151 -21.07 6.85 -17.31
N LYS A 152 -21.37 8.03 -17.87
CA LYS A 152 -21.15 8.40 -19.28
C LYS A 152 -20.13 9.52 -19.46
N GLU A 153 -19.49 9.98 -18.38
CA GLU A 153 -18.49 11.05 -18.43
C GLU A 153 -17.07 10.47 -18.34
N GLU A 154 -16.16 11.04 -19.13
CA GLU A 154 -14.76 10.67 -19.04
C GLU A 154 -14.09 11.34 -17.84
N CYS A 155 -13.69 10.54 -16.85
CA CYS A 155 -12.82 11.00 -15.78
C CYS A 155 -11.37 11.10 -16.28
N LYS A 156 -10.90 12.33 -16.56
CA LYS A 156 -9.49 12.56 -16.88
C LYS A 156 -8.70 12.68 -15.57
N GLY A 157 -7.75 11.77 -15.37
CA GLY A 157 -6.87 11.79 -14.20
C GLY A 157 -5.89 12.97 -14.25
N GLY A 158 -5.73 13.67 -13.13
CA GLY A 158 -4.70 14.70 -12.95
C GLY A 158 -3.41 14.13 -12.36
N LYS A 159 -2.30 14.87 -12.54
CA LYS A 159 -1.05 14.56 -11.83
C LYS A 159 -1.25 14.93 -10.35
N LYS A 160 -1.23 13.94 -9.46
CA LYS A 160 -1.27 14.18 -8.02
C LYS A 160 -0.08 15.06 -7.61
N SER A 161 -0.33 16.05 -6.78
CA SER A 161 0.77 16.78 -6.15
C SER A 161 1.59 15.83 -5.30
N LYS A 162 2.91 15.84 -5.48
CA LYS A 162 3.87 15.11 -4.65
C LYS A 162 4.49 16.01 -3.58
N GLU A 163 3.93 17.19 -3.37
CA GLU A 163 4.39 18.09 -2.33
C GLU A 163 4.08 17.49 -0.96
N ARG A 164 5.14 17.23 -0.21
CA ARG A 164 5.10 16.67 1.13
C ARG A 164 5.84 17.61 2.07
N LEU A 165 5.14 18.11 3.08
CA LEU A 165 5.75 18.74 4.24
C LEU A 165 6.08 17.65 5.25
N THR A 166 7.18 17.82 5.98
CA THR A 166 7.44 16.99 7.16
C THR A 166 7.12 17.84 8.37
N VAL A 167 6.30 17.32 9.28
CA VAL A 167 5.87 18.03 10.47
C VAL A 167 6.26 17.21 11.68
N LEU A 168 6.92 17.84 12.65
CA LEU A 168 7.15 17.27 13.97
C LEU A 168 5.94 17.56 14.85
N LEU A 169 5.34 16.51 15.38
CA LEU A 169 4.25 16.59 16.33
C LEU A 169 4.75 16.11 17.69
N CYS A 170 4.35 16.78 18.77
CA CYS A 170 4.75 16.41 20.11
C CYS A 170 3.60 16.63 21.11
N SER A 171 3.41 15.64 21.99
CA SER A 171 2.39 15.64 23.02
C SER A 171 2.91 14.95 24.27
N ASN A 172 2.41 15.35 25.44
CA ASN A 172 2.65 14.59 26.67
C ASN A 172 1.84 13.29 26.69
N LEU A 173 2.22 12.39 27.60
CA LEU A 173 1.67 11.04 27.74
C LEU A 173 0.16 11.06 28.01
N THR A 174 -0.31 12.02 28.84
CA THR A 174 -1.74 12.19 29.16
C THR A 174 -2.53 12.85 28.04
N GLY A 175 -1.86 13.44 27.03
CA GLY A 175 -2.48 14.12 25.90
C GLY A 175 -3.08 15.50 26.24
N THR A 176 -2.88 15.99 27.46
CA THR A 176 -3.37 17.29 27.94
C THR A 176 -2.58 18.46 27.34
N VAL A 177 -1.29 18.27 27.07
CA VAL A 177 -0.40 19.27 26.48
C VAL A 177 0.03 18.80 25.10
N LYS A 178 -0.36 19.58 24.08
CA LYS A 178 0.07 19.41 22.69
C LYS A 178 0.93 20.60 22.29
N LEU A 179 2.19 20.33 21.95
CA LEU A 179 3.09 21.38 21.50
C LEU A 179 2.69 21.86 20.10
N LYS A 180 3.00 23.12 19.80
CA LYS A 180 2.74 23.70 18.49
C LYS A 180 3.51 22.90 17.42
N PRO A 181 2.83 22.42 16.35
CA PRO A 181 3.49 21.69 15.28
C PRO A 181 4.62 22.49 14.63
N VAL A 182 5.76 21.84 14.37
CA VAL A 182 6.90 22.45 13.71
C VAL A 182 7.06 21.87 12.31
N VAL A 183 7.17 22.73 11.31
CA VAL A 183 7.44 22.30 9.93
C VAL A 183 8.94 22.12 9.76
N ILE A 184 9.35 20.90 9.42
CA ILE A 184 10.74 20.58 9.10
C ILE A 184 10.99 20.88 7.63
N GLY A 185 11.87 21.84 7.39
CA GLY A 185 12.32 22.22 6.05
C GLY A 185 13.24 21.19 5.41
N LYS A 186 13.63 21.45 4.16
CA LYS A 186 14.66 20.64 3.50
C LYS A 186 16.01 20.88 4.19
N SER A 187 16.80 19.82 4.33
CA SER A 187 18.16 19.92 4.85
C SER A 187 18.98 20.93 4.02
N GLN A 188 19.68 21.84 4.71
CA GLN A 188 20.57 22.81 4.07
C GLN A 188 21.66 22.14 3.23
N ARG A 189 22.13 20.95 3.65
CA ARG A 189 23.10 20.14 2.92
C ARG A 189 22.66 18.68 2.90
N PRO A 190 21.86 18.29 1.89
CA PRO A 190 21.39 16.91 1.76
C PRO A 190 22.54 15.90 1.78
N ARG A 191 22.32 14.74 2.42
CA ARG A 191 23.35 13.70 2.60
C ARG A 191 23.91 13.18 1.27
N CYS A 192 23.12 13.21 0.19
CA CYS A 192 23.59 12.85 -1.15
C CYS A 192 24.68 13.80 -1.72
N PHE A 193 24.86 14.98 -1.13
CA PHE A 193 25.94 15.93 -1.47
C PHE A 193 27.11 15.88 -0.46
N LYS A 194 27.21 14.80 0.33
CA LYS A 194 28.39 14.57 1.18
C LYS A 194 29.63 14.48 0.28
N ASN A 195 30.68 15.22 0.63
CA ASN A 195 31.94 15.35 -0.14
C ASN A 195 31.82 16.04 -1.51
N ILE A 196 30.66 16.58 -1.86
CA ILE A 196 30.50 17.39 -3.06
C ILE A 196 30.54 18.87 -2.65
N THR A 197 31.33 19.67 -3.37
CA THR A 197 31.30 21.13 -3.24
C THR A 197 30.10 21.65 -4.04
N THR A 198 29.06 22.11 -3.35
CA THR A 198 27.80 22.54 -3.97
C THR A 198 28.00 23.67 -4.99
N SER A 199 29.03 24.50 -4.83
CA SER A 199 29.40 25.57 -5.78
C SER A 199 30.00 25.08 -7.10
N LYS A 200 30.41 23.81 -7.18
CA LYS A 200 30.94 23.18 -8.41
C LYS A 200 29.86 22.40 -9.16
N LEU A 201 28.66 22.28 -8.61
CA LEU A 201 27.55 21.70 -9.34
C LEU A 201 27.13 22.68 -10.44
N PRO A 202 26.88 22.20 -11.67
CA PRO A 202 26.31 23.05 -12.70
C PRO A 202 24.94 23.52 -12.19
N VAL A 203 24.86 24.81 -11.85
CA VAL A 203 23.61 25.46 -11.50
C VAL A 203 22.75 25.46 -12.76
N ILE A 204 21.51 24.98 -12.65
CA ILE A 204 20.44 25.25 -13.62
C ILE A 204 19.59 26.36 -13.04
#